data_AF-A0A940ZCI1-F1
#
_entry.id   AF-A0A940ZCI1-F1
#
_cell.length_a   1.000
_cell.length_b   1.000
_cell.length_c   1.000
_cell.angle_alpha   90.00
_cell.angle_beta   90.00
_cell.angle_gamma   90.00
#
_symmetry.space_group_name_H-M   'P 1'
#
loop_
_entity.id
_entity.type
_entity.pdbx_description
1 polymer ?
#
loop_
_entity_poly.entity_id
_entity_poly.type
_entity_poly.pdbx_seq_one_letter_code
_entity_poly.pdbx_strand_id
1 'polypeptide(L)'
;MAITTSFRIPEDLLREIDRYIKETKLDRSSYLREVLQKGFALDKQERLLMKYQRGEASWADVCRELSWPTWEFLKQLKSRNLHLNVSLEDWLDSAPLDNSN
;
A
#
# COMPACT_ATOMS: atom_id res chain seq x y z
N MET A 1 -5.03 23.06 -2.58
CA MET A 1 -4.79 23.71 -3.89
C MET A 1 -4.68 22.60 -4.94
N ALA A 2 -5.24 22.79 -6.13
CA ALA A 2 -5.09 21.84 -7.24
C ALA A 2 -4.13 22.42 -8.28
N ILE A 3 -3.25 21.57 -8.83
CA ILE A 3 -2.29 21.94 -9.88
C ILE A 3 -2.65 21.16 -11.13
N THR A 4 -2.65 21.83 -12.28
CA THR A 4 -2.86 21.17 -13.58
C THR A 4 -1.58 20.44 -14.00
N THR A 5 -1.71 19.16 -14.35
CA THR A 5 -0.61 18.33 -14.84
C THR A 5 -1.03 17.65 -16.14
N SER A 6 -0.16 17.67 -17.15
CA SER A 6 -0.37 16.96 -18.42
C SER A 6 0.56 15.75 -18.53
N PHE A 7 0.04 14.64 -19.02
CA PHE A 7 0.80 13.42 -19.28
C PHE A 7 0.20 12.66 -20.46
N ARG A 8 1.00 11.80 -21.09
CA ARG A 8 0.53 10.95 -22.20
C ARG A 8 -0.01 9.64 -21.65
N ILE A 9 -1.13 9.19 -22.21
CA ILE A 9 -1.80 7.93 -21.86
C ILE A 9 -1.97 7.12 -23.15
N PRO A 10 -1.80 5.79 -23.11
CA PRO A 10 -2.17 4.92 -24.21
C PRO A 10 -3.63 5.17 -24.67
N GLU A 11 -3.84 5.21 -25.99
CA GLU A 11 -5.14 5.58 -26.56
C GLU A 11 -6.23 4.56 -26.21
N ASP A 12 -5.89 3.28 -26.24
CA ASP A 12 -6.73 2.16 -25.84
C ASP A 12 -7.24 2.30 -24.40
N LEU A 13 -6.35 2.62 -23.46
CA LEU A 13 -6.72 2.86 -22.06
C LEU A 13 -7.66 4.07 -21.92
N LEU A 14 -7.39 5.17 -22.64
CA LEU A 14 -8.26 6.34 -22.60
C LEU A 14 -9.66 6.02 -23.16
N ARG A 15 -9.73 5.24 -24.25
CA ARG A 15 -11.01 4.78 -24.84
C ARG A 15 -11.80 3.91 -23.87
N GLU A 16 -11.14 3.04 -23.10
CA GLU A 16 -11.77 2.22 -22.08
C GLU A 16 -12.33 3.07 -20.93
N ILE A 17 -11.52 3.99 -20.41
CA ILE A 17 -11.91 4.94 -19.36
C ILE A 17 -13.12 5.77 -19.81
N ASP A 18 -13.11 6.29 -21.03
CA ASP A 18 -14.20 7.09 -21.57
C ASP A 18 -15.50 6.31 -21.74
N ARG A 19 -15.42 5.01 -22.05
CA ARG A 19 -16.59 4.14 -22.10
C ARG A 19 -17.22 3.99 -20.71
N TYR A 20 -16.40 3.67 -19.71
CA TYR A 20 -16.84 3.53 -18.33
C TYR A 20 -17.47 4.82 -17.80
N ILE A 21 -16.82 5.97 -18.01
CA ILE A 21 -17.30 7.28 -17.56
C ILE A 21 -18.69 7.60 -18.15
N LYS A 22 -18.92 7.28 -19.42
CA LYS A 22 -20.22 7.49 -20.09
C LYS A 22 -21.34 6.66 -19.46
N GLU A 23 -21.04 5.42 -19.10
CA GLU A 23 -22.01 4.50 -18.46
C GLU A 23 -22.34 4.97 -17.03
N THR A 24 -21.37 5.47 -16.28
CA THR A 24 -21.52 5.85 -14.87
C THR A 24 -21.87 7.33 -14.65
N LYS A 25 -21.98 8.13 -15.71
CA LYS A 25 -22.22 9.59 -15.66
C LYS A 25 -21.24 10.35 -14.75
N LEU A 26 -19.98 9.93 -14.71
CA LEU A 26 -18.94 10.59 -13.93
C LEU A 26 -18.28 11.73 -14.72
N ASP A 27 -17.64 12.67 -14.02
CA ASP A 27 -16.72 13.62 -14.67
C ASP A 27 -15.35 12.95 -14.87
N ARG A 28 -14.77 13.11 -16.06
CA ARG A 28 -13.48 12.50 -16.42
C ARG A 28 -12.37 12.89 -15.44
N SER A 29 -12.27 14.17 -15.10
CA SER A 29 -11.22 14.66 -14.21
C SER A 29 -11.36 14.08 -12.80
N SER A 30 -12.59 13.94 -12.33
CA SER A 30 -12.92 13.38 -11.02
C SER A 30 -12.59 11.90 -10.96
N TYR A 31 -12.99 11.13 -11.97
CA TYR A 31 -12.65 9.72 -12.08
C TYR A 31 -11.14 9.48 -12.16
N LEU A 32 -10.43 10.21 -13.04
CA LEU A 32 -8.99 10.05 -13.20
C LEU A 32 -8.23 10.40 -11.91
N ARG A 33 -8.64 11.44 -11.19
CA ARG A 33 -8.04 11.78 -9.89
C ARG A 33 -8.24 10.66 -8.86
N GLU A 34 -9.43 10.08 -8.80
CA GLU A 34 -9.72 8.98 -7.88
C GLU A 34 -8.88 7.73 -8.21
N VAL A 35 -8.80 7.37 -9.49
CA VAL A 35 -7.96 6.25 -9.94
C VAL A 35 -6.49 6.50 -9.62
N LEU A 36 -5.98 7.71 -9.89
CA LEU A 36 -4.60 8.08 -9.57
C LEU A 36 -4.33 8.02 -8.07
N GLN A 37 -5.24 8.51 -7.23
CA GLN A 37 -5.09 8.46 -5.77
C GLN A 37 -5.06 7.02 -5.26
N LYS A 38 -5.97 6.16 -5.74
CA LYS A 38 -6.01 4.74 -5.38
C LYS A 38 -4.75 4.02 -5.85
N GLY A 39 -4.36 4.22 -7.10
CA GLY A 39 -3.14 3.63 -7.68
C GLY A 39 -1.88 4.06 -6.93
N PHE A 40 -1.76 5.35 -6.61
CA PHE A 40 -0.62 5.86 -5.85
C PHE A 40 -0.58 5.31 -4.42
N ALA A 41 -1.73 5.16 -3.76
CA ALA A 41 -1.78 4.56 -2.42
C ALA A 41 -1.32 3.09 -2.45
N LEU A 42 -1.75 2.32 -3.46
CA LEU A 42 -1.33 0.92 -3.65
C LEU A 42 0.17 0.82 -3.93
N ASP A 43 0.69 1.65 -4.84
CA ASP A 43 2.13 1.73 -5.13
C ASP A 43 2.95 2.11 -3.88
N LYS A 44 2.48 3.09 -3.08
CA LYS A 44 3.14 3.46 -1.82
C LYS A 44 3.24 2.26 -0.86
N GLN A 45 2.16 1.50 -0.72
CA GLN A 45 2.13 0.30 0.13
C GLN A 45 3.15 -0.74 -0.34
N GLU A 46 3.17 -1.03 -1.64
CA GLU A 46 4.08 -2.01 -2.22
C GLU A 46 5.55 -1.61 -2.03
N ARG A 47 5.90 -0.35 -2.32
CA ARG A 47 7.27 0.14 -2.12
C ARG A 47 7.73 0.04 -0.67
N LEU A 48 6.87 0.36 0.30
CA LEU A 48 7.22 0.27 1.72
C LEU A 48 7.33 -1.17 2.21
N LEU A 49 6.46 -2.06 1.75
CA LEU A 49 6.57 -3.49 2.07
C LEU A 49 7.83 -4.12 1.45
N MET A 50 8.22 -3.71 0.25
CA MET A 50 9.48 -4.15 -0.36
C MET A 50 10.70 -3.67 0.44
N LYS A 51 10.70 -2.41 0.91
CA LYS A 51 11.75 -1.90 1.82
C LYS A 51 11.82 -2.73 3.10
N TYR A 52 10.67 -3.04 3.69
CA TYR A 52 10.60 -3.91 4.87
C TYR A 52 11.24 -5.27 4.59
N GLN A 53 10.84 -5.95 3.50
CA GLN A 53 11.39 -7.27 3.15
C GLN A 53 12.92 -7.24 2.96
N ARG A 54 13.47 -6.14 2.44
CA ARG A 54 14.92 -5.94 2.29
C ARG A 54 15.65 -5.57 3.58
N GLY A 55 14.93 -5.39 4.70
CA GLY A 55 15.50 -4.90 5.96
C GLY A 55 15.84 -3.41 5.96
N GLU A 56 15.39 -2.66 4.95
CA GLU A 56 15.64 -1.21 4.82
C GLU A 56 14.65 -0.37 5.65
N ALA A 57 13.59 -1.00 6.18
CA ALA A 57 12.59 -0.36 7.04
C ALA A 57 12.11 -1.35 8.10
N SER A 58 11.82 -0.87 9.32
CA SER A 58 11.16 -1.69 10.34
C SER A 58 9.65 -1.80 10.09
N TRP A 59 9.00 -2.78 10.73
CA TRP A 59 7.53 -2.88 10.69
C TRP A 59 6.86 -1.60 11.23
N ALA A 60 7.45 -0.98 12.27
CA ALA A 60 6.94 0.23 12.89
C ALA A 60 7.04 1.44 11.93
N ASP A 61 8.11 1.52 11.13
CA ASP A 61 8.25 2.55 10.10
C ASP A 61 7.17 2.41 9.03
N VAL A 62 6.88 1.19 8.58
CA VAL A 62 5.80 0.93 7.60
C VAL A 62 4.44 1.31 8.17
N CYS A 63 4.14 0.88 9.40
CA CYS A 63 2.88 1.23 10.08
C CYS A 63 2.71 2.74 10.21
N ARG A 64 3.76 3.47 10.61
CA ARG A 64 3.73 4.93 10.74
C ARG A 64 3.52 5.62 9.39
N GLU A 65 4.23 5.20 8.34
CA GLU A 65 4.15 5.80 7.00
C GLU A 65 2.83 5.57 6.27
N LEU A 66 2.17 4.45 6.56
CA LEU A 66 0.87 4.08 5.99
C LEU A 66 -0.30 4.40 6.92
N SER A 67 -0.03 4.94 8.11
CA SER A 67 -1.01 5.12 9.18
C SER A 67 -1.79 3.84 9.46
N TRP A 68 -1.12 2.70 9.42
CA TRP A 68 -1.70 1.39 9.67
C TRP A 68 -1.55 0.98 11.13
N PRO A 69 -2.59 0.40 11.74
CA PRO A 69 -2.39 -0.36 12.97
C PRO A 69 -1.58 -1.63 12.67
N THR A 70 -0.88 -2.14 13.68
CA THR A 70 -0.03 -3.34 13.57
C THR A 70 -0.77 -4.54 12.96
N TRP A 71 -2.06 -4.71 13.30
CA TRP A 71 -2.86 -5.82 12.75
C TRP A 71 -3.00 -5.73 11.22
N GLU A 72 -3.19 -4.52 10.68
CA GLU A 72 -3.36 -4.34 9.23
C GLU A 72 -2.05 -4.67 8.52
N PHE A 73 -0.90 -4.30 9.07
CA PHE A 73 0.39 -4.72 8.55
C PHE A 73 0.51 -6.26 8.47
N LEU A 74 0.17 -6.98 9.53
CA LEU A 74 0.22 -8.45 9.55
C LEU A 74 -0.73 -9.07 8.52
N LYS A 75 -1.93 -8.50 8.36
CA LYS A 75 -2.88 -8.93 7.32
C LYS A 75 -2.30 -8.76 5.92
N GLN A 76 -1.61 -7.65 5.68
CA GLN A 76 -1.04 -7.31 4.38
C GLN A 76 0.17 -8.18 4.04
N LEU A 77 0.95 -8.62 5.04
CA LEU A 77 1.96 -9.66 4.85
C LEU A 77 1.30 -11.00 4.48
N LYS A 78 0.30 -11.43 5.25
CA LYS A 78 -0.43 -12.69 4.99
C LYS A 78 -1.05 -12.72 3.59
N SER A 79 -1.73 -11.65 3.17
CA SER A 79 -2.40 -11.60 1.87
C SER A 79 -1.44 -11.65 0.68
N ARG A 80 -0.15 -11.31 0.89
CA ARG A 80 0.91 -11.34 -0.11
C ARG A 80 1.89 -12.49 0.06
N ASN A 81 1.60 -13.42 0.98
CA ASN A 81 2.48 -14.52 1.33
C ASN A 81 3.91 -14.06 1.71
N LEU A 82 3.98 -12.97 2.47
CA LEU A 82 5.22 -12.44 3.05
C LEU A 82 5.31 -12.82 4.53
N HIS A 83 6.54 -12.92 5.03
CA HIS A 83 6.82 -13.27 6.42
C HIS A 83 7.37 -12.08 7.19
N LEU A 84 7.32 -12.18 8.52
CA LEU A 84 8.03 -11.26 9.39
C LEU A 84 9.54 -11.45 9.19
N ASN A 85 10.26 -10.34 9.13
CA ASN A 85 11.72 -10.29 9.16
C ASN A 85 12.22 -10.53 10.60
N VAL A 86 11.98 -11.74 11.11
CA VAL A 86 12.48 -12.23 12.38
C VAL A 86 13.28 -13.49 12.12
N SER A 87 14.49 -13.57 12.66
CA SER A 87 15.27 -14.79 12.61
C SER A 87 14.79 -15.78 13.68
N LEU A 88 15.22 -17.04 13.56
CA LEU A 88 14.99 -18.03 14.61
C LEU A 88 15.73 -17.66 15.91
N GLU A 89 16.92 -17.06 15.78
CA GLU A 89 17.73 -16.59 16.92
C GLU A 89 17.00 -15.50 17.70
N ASP A 90 16.46 -14.49 17.00
CA ASP A 90 15.64 -13.43 17.62
C ASP A 90 14.43 -14.01 18.39
N TRP A 91 13.87 -15.11 17.90
CA TRP A 91 12.74 -15.76 18.54
C TRP A 91 13.15 -16.53 19.80
N LEU A 92 14.28 -17.23 19.78
CA LEU A 92 14.81 -17.99 20.92
C LEU A 92 15.30 -17.09 22.06
N ASP A 93 15.83 -15.91 21.73
CA ASP A 93 16.28 -14.92 22.72
C ASP A 93 15.14 -14.09 23.33
N SER A 94 13.90 -14.35 22.93
CA SER A 94 12.74 -13.64 23.48
C SER A 94 12.52 -14.00 24.95
N ALA A 95 12.38 -12.98 25.81
CA ALA A 95 12.08 -13.18 27.21
C ALA A 95 10.70 -13.85 27.37
N PRO A 96 10.54 -14.83 28.27
CA PRO A 96 9.24 -15.40 28.56
C PRO A 96 8.29 -14.30 29.05
N LEU A 97 7.03 -14.35 28.60
CA LEU A 97 6.00 -13.44 29.07
C LEU A 97 5.78 -13.68 30.57
N ASP A 98 6.06 -12.68 31.40
CA ASP A 98 5.74 -12.71 32.82
C ASP A 98 4.22 -12.72 32.97
N ASN A 99 3.68 -13.87 33.39
CA ASN A 99 2.24 -14.09 33.59
C ASN A 99 1.78 -13.68 34.99
N SER A 100 2.57 -12.88 35.72
CA SER A 100 2.20 -12.36 37.04
C SER A 100 1.15 -11.24 36.91
N ASN A 101 -0.11 -11.64 36.74
CA ASN A 101 -1.28 -10.83 37.08
C ASN A 101 -1.77 -11.18 38.49
#